data_AF-A0A2E1JJN3-F1
#
_entry.id   AF-A0A2E1JJN3-F1
#
_cell.length_a   1.000
_cell.length_b   1.000
_cell.length_c   1.000
_cell.angle_alpha   90.00
_cell.angle_beta   90.00
_cell.angle_gamma   90.00
#
_symmetry.space_group_name_H-M   'P 1'
#
loop_
_entity.id
_entity.type
_entity.pdbx_description
1 polymer ?
#
loop_
_entity_poly.entity_id
_entity_poly.type
_entity_poly.pdbx_seq_one_letter_code
_entity_poly.pdbx_strand_id
1 'polypeptide(L)'
;MLFYFAQIILAVLYPLETLLLWWIPKRVATSYLGIVFSYFPHSGLGKDRYKDTRFWTNKMPRFLNHSMQIHTMHHMYPRICHYDEAKAIEALKPFMIERGMPGAEYIPERLRWNPVTFIKEVYFGGR
;
A
#
# COMPACT_ATOMS: atom_id res chain seq x y z
N MET A 1 -20.71 8.84 -21.45
CA MET A 1 -22.05 9.39 -21.13
C MET A 1 -23.03 8.32 -20.70
N LEU A 2 -23.27 7.26 -21.48
CA LEU A 2 -24.21 6.17 -21.13
C LEU A 2 -24.01 5.59 -19.72
N PHE A 3 -22.77 5.35 -19.31
CA PHE A 3 -22.42 4.86 -17.98
C PHE A 3 -22.94 5.75 -16.84
N TYR A 4 -22.82 7.07 -16.98
CA TYR A 4 -23.27 8.02 -15.96
C TYR A 4 -24.79 8.10 -15.91
N PHE A 5 -25.47 8.05 -17.06
CA PHE A 5 -26.94 8.00 -17.10
C PHE A 5 -27.48 6.72 -16.47
N ALA A 6 -26.88 5.56 -16.74
CA ALA A 6 -27.25 4.30 -16.10
C ALA A 6 -27.12 4.38 -14.57
N GLN A 7 -26.07 5.02 -14.06
CA GLN A 7 -25.87 5.22 -12.62
C GLN A 7 -26.93 6.11 -11.98
N ILE A 8 -27.33 7.19 -12.67
CA ILE A 8 -28.41 8.06 -12.20
C ILE A 8 -29.74 7.30 -12.18
N ILE A 9 -30.04 6.53 -13.23
CA ILE A 9 -31.25 5.69 -13.29
C ILE A 9 -31.27 4.70 -12.12
N LEU A 10 -30.17 3.98 -11.87
CA LEU A 10 -30.08 3.05 -10.74
C LEU A 10 -30.21 3.76 -9.39
N ALA A 11 -29.61 4.94 -9.22
CA ALA A 11 -29.73 5.73 -7.99
C ALA A 11 -31.17 6.17 -7.71
N VAL A 12 -31.96 6.44 -8.74
CA VAL A 12 -33.37 6.83 -8.61
C VAL A 12 -34.27 5.63 -8.37
N LEU A 13 -34.08 4.54 -9.13
CA LEU A 13 -34.94 3.35 -9.06
C LEU A 13 -34.62 2.45 -7.86
N TYR A 14 -33.36 2.37 -7.46
CA TYR A 14 -32.83 1.49 -6.41
C TYR A 14 -31.88 2.25 -5.49
N PRO A 15 -32.37 3.24 -4.72
CA PRO A 15 -31.52 4.17 -3.99
C PRO A 15 -30.66 3.48 -2.93
N LEU A 16 -31.21 2.52 -2.18
CA LEU A 16 -30.49 1.84 -1.11
C LEU A 16 -29.46 0.84 -1.67
N GLU A 17 -29.82 0.07 -2.68
CA GLU A 17 -28.92 -0.87 -3.35
C GLU A 17 -27.78 -0.11 -4.03
N THR A 18 -28.10 0.97 -4.73
CA THR A 18 -27.10 1.84 -5.37
C THR A 18 -26.17 2.45 -4.33
N LEU A 19 -26.70 2.89 -3.18
CA LEU A 19 -25.88 3.45 -2.11
C LEU A 19 -24.99 2.39 -1.46
N LEU A 20 -25.56 1.27 -1.02
CA LEU A 20 -24.89 0.27 -0.18
C LEU A 20 -24.00 -0.70 -0.97
N LEU A 21 -24.41 -1.11 -2.17
CA LEU A 21 -23.69 -2.10 -2.97
C LEU A 21 -22.70 -1.47 -3.96
N TRP A 22 -22.91 -0.20 -4.31
CA TRP A 22 -22.08 0.45 -5.32
C TRP A 22 -21.41 1.73 -4.84
N TRP A 23 -22.16 2.76 -4.42
CA TRP A 23 -21.59 4.07 -4.12
C TRP A 23 -20.64 4.02 -2.91
N ILE A 24 -21.09 3.48 -1.78
CA ILE A 24 -20.26 3.37 -0.56
C ILE A 24 -19.05 2.47 -0.83
N PRO A 25 -19.19 1.22 -1.34
CA PRO A 25 -18.04 0.36 -1.61
C PRO A 25 -17.04 0.99 -2.58
N LYS A 26 -17.53 1.63 -3.66
CA LYS A 26 -16.68 2.34 -4.62
C LYS A 26 -15.90 3.46 -3.93
N ARG A 27 -16.56 4.31 -3.14
CA ARG A 27 -15.91 5.42 -2.44
C ARG A 27 -14.85 4.91 -1.48
N VAL A 28 -15.19 3.93 -0.65
CA VAL A 28 -14.26 3.29 0.29
C VAL A 28 -13.07 2.71 -0.46
N ALA A 29 -13.28 1.93 -1.51
CA ALA A 29 -12.21 1.32 -2.29
C ALA A 29 -11.31 2.38 -2.96
N THR A 30 -11.89 3.40 -3.60
CA THR A 30 -11.10 4.47 -4.26
C THR A 30 -10.29 5.29 -3.27
N SER A 31 -10.87 5.64 -2.12
CA SER A 31 -10.15 6.35 -1.06
C SER A 31 -9.05 5.49 -0.46
N TYR A 32 -9.34 4.21 -0.21
CA TYR A 32 -8.37 3.24 0.29
C TYR A 32 -7.19 3.10 -0.68
N LEU A 33 -7.42 2.92 -1.99
CA LEU A 33 -6.36 2.87 -2.99
C LEU A 33 -5.55 4.17 -3.02
N GLY A 34 -6.22 5.32 -3.09
CA GLY A 34 -5.52 6.61 -3.14
C GLY A 34 -4.63 6.87 -1.91
N ILE A 35 -5.07 6.45 -0.73
CA ILE A 35 -4.34 6.68 0.52
C ILE A 35 -3.27 5.59 0.74
N VAL A 36 -3.65 4.32 0.67
CA VAL A 36 -2.82 3.17 1.06
C VAL A 36 -1.88 2.72 -0.06
N PHE A 37 -2.33 2.73 -1.31
CA PHE A 37 -1.50 2.30 -2.44
C PHE A 37 -0.69 3.46 -3.02
N SER A 38 -1.28 4.66 -3.12
CA SER A 38 -0.61 5.78 -3.79
C SER A 38 0.06 6.74 -2.81
N TYR A 39 -0.64 7.23 -1.80
CA TYR A 39 -0.11 8.32 -0.98
C TYR A 39 0.93 7.84 0.04
N PHE A 40 0.61 6.89 0.91
CA PHE A 40 1.51 6.47 1.99
C PHE A 40 2.88 5.96 1.54
N PRO A 41 3.00 5.10 0.51
CA PRO A 41 4.31 4.63 0.07
C PRO A 41 5.12 5.69 -0.68
N HIS A 42 4.52 6.74 -1.26
CA HIS A 42 5.21 7.65 -2.18
C HIS A 42 5.30 9.12 -1.73
N SER A 43 4.52 9.56 -0.75
CA SER A 43 4.44 11.00 -0.42
C SER A 43 5.76 11.58 0.12
N GLY A 44 6.20 12.71 -0.40
CA GLY A 44 7.43 13.38 0.07
C GLY A 44 8.73 12.66 -0.29
N LEU A 45 8.71 11.74 -1.26
CA LEU A 45 9.87 10.98 -1.72
C LEU A 45 10.38 11.48 -3.09
N GLY A 46 11.57 11.01 -3.46
CA GLY A 46 12.21 11.32 -4.73
C GLY A 46 11.58 10.59 -5.92
N LYS A 47 12.23 10.67 -7.08
CA LYS A 47 11.87 9.89 -8.29
C LYS A 47 12.97 8.93 -8.73
N ASP A 48 13.96 8.69 -7.88
CA ASP A 48 15.02 7.74 -8.19
C ASP A 48 14.58 6.31 -7.93
N ARG A 49 15.31 5.35 -8.52
CA ARG A 49 14.97 3.93 -8.49
C ARG A 49 14.78 3.34 -7.10
N TYR A 50 15.50 3.83 -6.08
CA TYR A 50 15.55 3.21 -4.76
C TYR A 50 14.79 4.01 -3.69
N LYS A 51 14.45 5.27 -3.98
CA LYS A 51 13.83 6.19 -3.03
C LYS A 51 12.56 6.84 -3.58
N ASP A 52 11.94 6.29 -4.63
CA ASP A 52 10.60 6.69 -5.08
C ASP A 52 9.48 6.10 -4.23
N THR A 53 9.80 5.14 -3.36
CA THR A 53 8.86 4.43 -2.49
C THR A 53 9.54 4.05 -1.17
N ARG A 54 8.75 3.81 -0.11
CA ARG A 54 9.27 3.46 1.22
C ARG A 54 8.58 2.24 1.81
N PHE A 55 9.31 1.57 2.71
CA PHE A 55 8.69 0.69 3.69
C PHE A 55 7.91 1.54 4.68
N TRP A 56 6.66 1.17 4.92
CA TRP A 56 5.78 1.90 5.83
C TRP A 56 4.91 0.95 6.63
N THR A 57 4.31 1.46 7.70
CA THR A 57 3.46 0.65 8.58
C THR A 57 2.26 1.44 9.08
N ASN A 58 1.21 0.73 9.47
CA ASN A 58 0.06 1.28 10.17
C ASN A 58 -0.43 0.27 11.22
N LYS A 59 -1.54 0.56 11.91
CA LYS A 59 -2.11 -0.36 12.93
C LYS A 59 -2.94 -1.49 12.32
N MET A 60 -3.13 -1.50 10.99
CA MET A 60 -3.90 -2.52 10.31
C MET A 60 -3.03 -3.76 10.05
N PRO A 61 -3.60 -4.97 10.20
CA PRO A 61 -2.93 -6.19 9.77
C PRO A 61 -2.48 -6.13 8.32
N ARG A 62 -1.32 -6.74 8.01
CA ARG A 62 -0.75 -6.79 6.64
C ARG A 62 -1.75 -7.25 5.58
N PHE A 63 -2.60 -8.22 5.93
CA PHE A 63 -3.66 -8.72 5.05
C PHE A 63 -4.61 -7.61 4.60
N LEU A 64 -5.10 -6.79 5.54
CA LEU A 64 -6.01 -5.69 5.22
C LEU A 64 -5.31 -4.57 4.45
N ASN A 65 -4.00 -4.39 4.66
CA ASN A 65 -3.18 -3.50 3.85
C ASN A 65 -2.82 -4.05 2.47
N HIS A 66 -3.24 -5.27 2.13
CA HIS A 66 -2.88 -5.93 0.86
C HIS A 66 -1.36 -5.97 0.63
N SER A 67 -0.58 -6.12 1.71
CA SER A 67 0.89 -6.07 1.66
C SER A 67 1.50 -4.76 1.14
N MET A 68 0.75 -3.66 1.09
CA MET A 68 1.29 -2.37 0.61
C MET A 68 2.42 -1.81 1.48
N GLN A 69 2.56 -2.29 2.71
CA GLN A 69 3.67 -1.97 3.61
C GLN A 69 5.04 -2.40 3.06
N ILE A 70 5.07 -3.38 2.15
CA ILE A 70 6.26 -3.86 1.45
C ILE A 70 6.23 -3.53 -0.05
N HIS A 71 5.38 -2.57 -0.45
CA HIS A 71 5.18 -2.17 -1.86
C HIS A 71 6.48 -1.78 -2.57
N THR A 72 7.48 -1.31 -1.81
CA THR A 72 8.83 -1.07 -2.29
C THR A 72 9.44 -2.26 -3.05
N MET A 73 9.18 -3.50 -2.62
CA MET A 73 9.66 -4.68 -3.33
C MET A 73 9.01 -4.88 -4.68
N HIS A 74 7.74 -4.54 -4.80
CA HIS A 74 7.03 -4.60 -6.07
C HIS A 74 7.65 -3.63 -7.09
N HIS A 75 8.01 -2.41 -6.67
CA HIS A 75 8.70 -1.44 -7.54
C HIS A 75 10.10 -1.94 -7.97
N MET A 76 10.83 -2.55 -7.05
CA MET A 76 12.20 -3.00 -7.30
C MET A 76 12.29 -4.28 -8.12
N TYR A 77 11.42 -5.24 -7.80
CA TYR A 77 11.44 -6.59 -8.34
C TYR A 77 10.01 -7.07 -8.64
N PRO A 78 9.33 -6.48 -9.63
CA PRO A 78 7.92 -6.77 -9.93
C PRO A 78 7.66 -8.23 -10.36
N ARG A 79 8.73 -8.99 -10.65
CA ARG A 79 8.68 -10.41 -11.01
C ARG A 79 8.65 -11.34 -9.80
N ILE A 80 8.94 -10.86 -8.60
CA ILE A 80 8.83 -11.66 -7.37
C ILE A 80 7.36 -11.72 -6.98
N CYS A 81 6.84 -12.92 -6.75
CA CYS A 81 5.46 -13.09 -6.30
C CYS A 81 5.26 -12.48 -4.91
N HIS A 82 4.10 -11.86 -4.65
CA HIS A 82 3.77 -11.26 -3.35
C HIS A 82 3.95 -12.19 -2.14
N TYR A 83 3.81 -13.51 -2.36
CA TYR A 83 4.06 -14.51 -1.32
C TYR A 83 5.54 -14.61 -0.93
N ASP A 84 6.45 -14.44 -1.90
CA ASP A 84 7.90 -14.54 -1.72
C ASP A 84 8.58 -13.20 -1.44
N GLU A 85 7.86 -12.07 -1.57
CA GLU A 85 8.41 -10.74 -1.26
C GLU A 85 9.01 -10.67 0.15
N ALA A 86 8.38 -11.30 1.15
CA ALA A 86 8.93 -11.33 2.52
C ALA A 86 10.33 -11.97 2.57
N LYS A 87 10.51 -13.12 1.90
CA LYS A 87 11.81 -13.81 1.83
C LYS A 87 12.83 -12.97 1.06
N ALA A 88 12.39 -12.31 -0.01
CA ALA A 88 13.24 -11.42 -0.79
C ALA A 88 13.72 -10.22 0.03
N ILE A 89 12.85 -9.64 0.86
CA ILE A 89 13.20 -8.53 1.76
C ILE A 89 14.23 -8.99 2.79
N GLU A 90 14.01 -10.14 3.42
CA GLU A 90 14.95 -10.72 4.37
C GLU A 90 16.33 -10.93 3.73
N ALA A 91 16.37 -11.50 2.51
CA ALA A 91 17.61 -11.76 1.79
C ALA A 91 18.32 -10.48 1.28
N LEU A 92 17.55 -9.48 0.87
CA LEU A 92 18.08 -8.26 0.24
C LEU A 92 18.26 -7.11 1.23
N LYS A 93 17.92 -7.28 2.51
CA LYS A 93 18.00 -6.23 3.54
C LYS A 93 19.33 -5.47 3.54
N PRO A 94 20.51 -6.12 3.51
CA PRO A 94 21.78 -5.41 3.47
C PRO A 94 21.92 -4.48 2.25
N PHE A 95 21.50 -4.96 1.07
CA PHE A 95 21.52 -4.17 -0.16
C PHE A 95 20.56 -2.97 -0.09
N MET A 96 19.37 -3.15 0.48
CA MET A 96 18.39 -2.07 0.59
C MET A 96 18.89 -0.94 1.51
N ILE A 97 19.54 -1.31 2.62
CA ILE A 97 20.19 -0.34 3.53
C ILE A 97 21.34 0.38 2.82
N GLU A 98 22.21 -0.36 2.11
CA GLU A 98 23.33 0.21 1.35
C GLU A 98 22.85 1.23 0.30
N ARG A 99 21.73 0.96 -0.37
CA ARG A 99 21.12 1.86 -1.36
C ARG A 99 20.29 2.99 -0.76
N GLY A 100 20.17 3.04 0.57
CA GLY A 100 19.43 4.07 1.29
C GLY A 100 17.94 4.04 0.95
N MET A 101 17.37 2.84 0.79
CA MET A 101 15.95 2.68 0.53
C MET A 101 15.16 3.12 1.78
N PRO A 102 14.23 4.07 1.66
CA PRO A 102 13.58 4.65 2.83
C PRO A 102 12.85 3.60 3.68
N GLY A 103 13.23 3.52 4.95
CA GLY A 103 12.65 2.62 5.94
C GLY A 103 13.23 1.20 5.95
N ALA A 104 14.25 0.91 5.13
CA ALA A 104 14.92 -0.39 5.10
C ALA A 104 15.65 -0.73 6.43
N GLU A 105 16.16 0.29 7.09
CA GLU A 105 16.84 0.23 8.40
C GLU A 105 15.90 -0.27 9.52
N TYR A 106 14.60 -0.07 9.36
CA TYR A 106 13.58 -0.41 10.35
C TYR A 106 12.95 -1.78 10.11
N ILE A 107 13.32 -2.48 9.03
CA ILE A 107 12.76 -3.79 8.71
C ILE A 107 13.25 -4.83 9.74
N PRO A 108 12.39 -5.65 10.34
CA PRO A 108 12.81 -6.72 11.23
C PRO A 108 13.64 -7.77 10.48
N GLU A 109 14.47 -8.54 11.19
CA GLU A 109 15.23 -9.64 10.57
C GLU A 109 14.34 -10.72 9.98
N ARG A 110 13.12 -10.88 10.49
CA ARG A 110 12.15 -11.87 10.01
C ARG A 110 10.75 -11.30 9.89
N LEU A 111 10.16 -11.44 8.71
CA LEU A 111 8.82 -10.98 8.36
C LEU A 111 7.83 -12.11 8.56
N ARG A 112 7.27 -12.22 9.76
CA ARG A 112 6.16 -13.15 10.05
C ARG A 112 4.85 -12.39 10.02
N TRP A 113 3.85 -12.85 9.24
CA TRP A 113 2.37 -12.64 9.26
C TRP A 113 1.72 -11.38 9.89
N ASN A 114 2.52 -10.42 10.33
CA ASN A 114 2.21 -9.27 11.15
C ASN A 114 2.58 -8.02 10.32
N PRO A 115 2.00 -6.85 10.61
CA PRO A 115 2.42 -5.61 9.97
C PRO A 115 3.94 -5.47 10.16
N VAL A 116 4.60 -4.99 9.11
CA VAL A 116 6.05 -5.05 8.87
C VAL A 116 6.87 -4.48 10.03
N THR A 117 6.26 -3.70 10.93
CA THR A 117 6.59 -3.56 12.37
C THR A 117 5.82 -2.35 12.89
N PHE A 118 5.53 -2.27 14.18
CA PHE A 118 5.00 -1.05 14.80
C PHE A 118 6.18 -0.15 15.19
N ILE A 119 6.72 0.65 14.26
CA ILE A 119 7.82 1.58 14.56
C ILE A 119 7.30 3.01 14.45
N LYS A 120 7.23 3.71 15.59
CA LYS A 120 6.66 5.05 15.73
C LYS A 120 7.24 6.06 14.73
N GLU A 121 8.50 5.89 14.34
CA GLU A 121 9.21 6.73 13.35
C GLU A 121 8.70 6.52 11.91
N VAL A 122 8.26 5.31 11.57
CA VAL A 122 7.80 4.91 10.23
C VAL A 122 6.31 5.20 10.03
N TYR A 123 5.54 5.37 11.10
CA TYR A 123 4.09 5.59 11.06
C TYR A 123 3.65 6.86 10.30
N PHE A 124 4.55 7.83 10.11
CA PHE A 124 4.18 9.15 9.58
C PHE A 124 5.23 9.82 8.70
N GLY A 125 6.03 9.06 7.96
CA GLY A 125 7.02 9.64 7.04
C GLY A 125 7.92 10.63 7.77
N GLY A 126 8.69 10.13 8.75
CA GLY A 126 9.67 10.92 9.47
C GLY A 126 10.42 11.84 8.50
N ARG A 127 10.34 13.14 8.77
CA ARG A 127 11.19 14.15 8.15
C ARG A 127 12.64 13.85 8.48
#